data_AF-A0A1Q3KNX2-F1
#
_entry.id   AF-A0A1Q3KNX2-F1
#
_cell.length_a   1.000
_cell.length_b   1.000
_cell.length_c   1.000
_cell.angle_alpha   90.00
_cell.angle_beta   90.00
_cell.angle_gamma   90.00
#
_symmetry.space_group_name_H-M   'P 1'
#
loop_
_entity.id
_entity.type
_entity.pdbx_description
1 polymer ?
#
loop_
_entity_poly.entity_id
_entity_poly.type
_entity_poly.pdbx_seq_one_letter_code
_entity_poly.pdbx_strand_id
1 'polypeptide(L)' 'MTLHEVASLTLPIGIVCVGCLRRVLRTAEQIGAAEGDHRTLEQAGVRCGRCRAQRFDVFCFDTERSVRAFMKSEPS' A
#
# COMPACT_ATOMS: atom_id res chain seq x y z
N MET A 1 -9.26 3.75 0.33
CA MET A 1 -8.92 2.46 -0.29
C MET A 1 -9.15 1.34 0.71
N THR A 2 -9.96 0.37 0.31
CA THR A 2 -10.34 -0.83 1.07
C THR A 2 -9.54 -2.04 0.59
N LEU A 3 -9.52 -3.10 1.39
CA LEU A 3 -8.89 -4.36 1.02
C LEU A 3 -9.56 -5.03 -0.19
N HIS A 4 -10.88 -4.88 -0.37
CA HIS A 4 -11.60 -5.34 -1.55
C HIS A 4 -11.08 -4.67 -2.83
N GLU A 5 -10.89 -3.34 -2.79
CA GLU A 5 -10.31 -2.62 -3.93
C GLU A 5 -8.90 -3.12 -4.23
N VAL A 6 -8.08 -3.36 -3.20
CA VAL A 6 -6.71 -3.89 -3.37
C VAL A 6 -6.72 -5.31 -3.96
N ALA A 7 -7.67 -6.16 -3.56
CA ALA A 7 -7.79 -7.53 -4.06
C ALA A 7 -8.09 -7.58 -5.57
N SER A 8 -8.75 -6.56 -6.11
CA SER A 8 -9.06 -6.45 -7.54
C SER A 8 -7.88 -6.00 -8.41
N LEU A 9 -6.76 -5.58 -7.82
CA LEU A 9 -5.62 -5.03 -8.54
C LEU A 9 -4.68 -6.14 -9.03
N THR A 10 -4.24 -6.02 -10.28
CA THR A 10 -3.23 -6.88 -10.88
C THR A 10 -1.80 -6.44 -10.56
N LEU A 11 -1.60 -5.15 -10.27
CA LEU A 11 -0.33 -4.57 -9.88
C LEU A 11 -0.26 -4.35 -8.36
N PRO A 12 0.93 -4.42 -7.74
CA PRO A 12 1.08 -4.14 -6.32
C PRO A 12 0.69 -2.69 -6.01
N ILE A 13 0.21 -2.43 -4.80
CA ILE A 13 0.01 -1.06 -4.32
C ILE A 13 1.29 -0.48 -3.76
N GLY A 14 1.46 0.82 -3.92
CA GLY A 14 2.47 1.62 -3.23
C GLY A 14 1.93 2.09 -1.89
N ILE A 15 2.70 1.91 -0.83
CA ILE A 15 2.35 2.38 0.51
C ILE A 15 3.46 3.30 0.99
N VAL A 16 3.11 4.52 1.38
CA VAL A 16 4.00 5.48 2.04
C VAL A 16 3.54 5.69 3.46
N CYS A 17 4.42 5.39 4.42
CA CYS A 17 4.13 5.66 5.83
C CYS A 17 4.18 7.16 6.10
N VAL A 18 3.07 7.77 6.53
CA VAL A 18 3.03 9.21 6.84
C VAL A 18 4.00 9.59 7.96
N GLY A 19 4.21 8.69 8.94
CA GLY A 19 5.08 8.97 10.08
C GLY A 19 6.60 8.94 9.81
N CYS A 20 7.09 8.15 8.85
CA CYS A 20 8.54 8.01 8.60
C CYS A 20 8.91 8.05 7.12
N LEU A 21 7.96 8.40 6.26
CA LEU A 21 8.07 8.51 4.80
C LEU A 21 8.61 7.25 4.11
N ARG A 22 8.61 6.11 4.82
CA ARG A 22 9.07 4.84 4.26
C ARG A 22 8.09 4.38 3.19
N ARG A 23 8.63 4.11 2.01
CA ARG A 23 7.90 3.55 0.87
C ARG A 23 8.08 2.05 0.81
N VAL A 24 7.01 1.32 0.50
CA VAL A 24 7.03 -0.11 0.20
C VAL A 24 6.03 -0.43 -0.89
N LEU A 25 6.32 -1.48 -1.66
CA LEU A 25 5.34 -2.12 -2.54
C LEU A 25 4.76 -3.34 -1.83
N ARG A 26 3.45 -3.55 -2.00
CA ARG A 26 2.74 -4.70 -1.45
C ARG A 26 1.72 -5.24 -2.44
N THR A 27 1.73 -6.55 -2.64
CA THR A 27 0.66 -7.22 -3.40
C THR A 27 -0.58 -7.42 -2.52
N ALA A 28 -1.71 -7.77 -3.14
CA ALA A 28 -2.94 -8.11 -2.42
C ALA A 28 -2.69 -9.24 -1.40
N GLU A 29 -1.98 -10.29 -1.79
CA GLU A 29 -1.67 -11.44 -0.93
C GLU A 29 -0.82 -11.03 0.27
N GLN A 30 0.16 -10.14 0.09
CA GLN A 30 1.04 -9.69 1.16
C GLN A 30 0.32 -8.86 2.23
N ILE A 31 -0.84 -8.29 1.90
CA ILE A 31 -1.68 -7.52 2.82
C ILE A 31 -2.80 -8.40 3.39
N GLY A 32 -3.04 -9.58 2.81
CA GLY A 32 -4.22 -10.39 3.12
C GLY A 32 -5.50 -9.74 2.60
N ALA A 33 -5.41 -9.00 1.49
CA ALA A 33 -6.58 -8.41 0.84
C ALA A 33 -7.45 -9.51 0.21
N ALA A 34 -8.75 -9.43 0.43
CA ALA A 34 -9.73 -10.37 -0.11
C ALA A 34 -10.94 -9.61 -0.66
N GLU A 35 -11.59 -10.18 -1.68
CA GLU A 35 -12.84 -9.64 -2.18
C GLU A 35 -13.92 -9.65 -1.09
N GLY A 36 -14.71 -8.58 -1.00
CA GLY A 36 -15.71 -8.38 0.06
C GLY A 36 -15.14 -7.81 1.38
N ASP A 37 -13.81 -7.67 1.52
CA ASP A 37 -13.23 -7.02 2.70
C ASP A 37 -13.23 -5.50 2.56
N HIS A 38 -14.23 -4.85 3.14
CA HIS A 38 -14.38 -3.39 3.07
C HIS A 38 -13.53 -2.63 4.09
N ARG A 39 -12.67 -3.31 4.86
CA ARG A 39 -11.77 -2.63 5.80
C ARG A 39 -10.69 -1.86 5.06
N THR A 40 -10.27 -0.73 5.60
CA THR A 40 -9.04 -0.04 5.18
C THR A 40 -7.79 -0.73 5.77
N LEU A 41 -6.59 -0.36 5.30
CA LEU A 41 -5.34 -0.84 5.89
C LEU A 41 -5.25 -0.55 7.40
N GLU A 42 -5.73 0.62 7.83
CA GLU A 42 -5.79 1.02 9.24
C GLU A 42 -6.74 0.11 10.04
N GLN A 43 -7.96 -0.11 9.53
CA GLN A 43 -8.95 -1.00 10.17
C GLN A 43 -8.52 -2.47 10.18
N ALA A 44 -7.73 -2.90 9.20
CA ALA A 44 -7.11 -4.22 9.16
C ALA A 44 -5.89 -4.35 10.11
N GLY A 45 -5.50 -3.27 10.80
CA GLY A 45 -4.40 -3.28 11.76
C GLY A 45 -3.01 -3.27 11.13
N VAL A 46 -2.88 -2.89 9.86
CA VAL A 46 -1.59 -2.76 9.19
C VAL A 46 -0.76 -1.68 9.87
N ARG A 47 0.49 -2.01 10.19
CA ARG A 47 1.43 -1.11 10.89
C ARG A 47 2.73 -0.99 10.13
N CYS A 48 3.30 0.20 10.14
CA CYS A 48 4.63 0.41 9.60
C CYS A 48 5.64 -0.44 10.39
N GLY A 49 6.41 -1.27 9.69
CA GLY A 49 7.44 -2.11 10.31
C GLY A 49 8.57 -1.30 10.99
N ARG A 50 8.71 -0.01 10.68
CA ARG A 50 9.72 0.88 11.28
C ARG A 50 9.19 1.70 12.45
N CYS A 51 8.17 2.54 12.22
CA CYS A 51 7.67 3.48 13.23
C CYS A 51 6.33 3.09 13.85
N ARG A 52 5.76 1.93 13.49
CA ARG A 52 4.50 1.38 14.00
C ARG A 52 3.25 2.24 13.75
N ALA A 53 3.37 3.34 13.02
CA ALA A 53 2.23 4.15 12.58
C ALA A 53 1.25 3.34 11.74
N GLN A 54 -0.03 3.72 11.81
CA GLN A 54 -1.14 3.12 11.05
C GLN A 54 -1.69 4.04 9.96
N ARG A 55 -1.09 5.22 9.80
CA ARG A 55 -1.44 6.19 8.76
C ARG A 55 -0.53 6.03 7.56
N PHE A 56 -1.13 5.83 6.40
CA PHE A 56 -0.45 5.59 5.15
C PHE A 56 -1.12 6.33 4.00
N ASP A 57 -0.30 6.83 3.07
CA ASP A 57 -0.75 7.19 1.73
C ASP A 57 -0.63 5.96 0.84
N VAL A 58 -1.68 5.68 0.07
CA VAL A 58 -1.77 4.49 -0.79
C VAL A 58 -1.86 4.93 -2.25
N PHE A 59 -1.07 4.28 -3.09
CA PHE A 59 -0.95 4.57 -4.51
C PHE A 59 -1.27 3.32 -5.32
N CYS A 60 -2.18 3.47 -6.29
CA CYS A 60 -2.40 2.48 -7.34
C CYS A 60 -1.56 2.81 -8.56
N PHE A 61 -1.27 1.80 -9.35
CA PHE A 61 -0.54 1.94 -10.60
C PHE A 61 -1.34 1.33 -11.73
N ASP A 62 -1.20 1.95 -12.90
CA ASP A 62 -1.74 1.53 -14.17
C ASP A 62 -0.74 0.70 -14.99
N THR A 63 0.56 0.90 -14.73
CA THR A 63 1.66 0.26 -15.47
C THR A 63 2.81 -0.14 -14.55
N GLU A 64 3.57 -1.17 -14.94
CA GLU A 64 4.81 -1.55 -14.24
C GLU A 64 5.85 -0.41 -14.21
N ARG A 65 5.83 0.47 -15.21
CA ARG A 65 6.73 1.62 -15.25
C ARG A 65 6.45 2.57 -14.08
N SER A 66 5.18 2.82 -13.79
CA SER A 66 4.74 3.63 -12.64
C SER A 66 5.15 2.97 -11.31
N VAL A 67 5.03 1.64 -11.20
CA VAL A 67 5.50 0.86 -10.03
C VAL A 67 7.01 1.07 -9.80
N ARG A 68 7.82 0.95 -10.86
CA ARG A 68 9.27 1.13 -10.76
C ARG A 68 9.64 2.58 -10.44
N ALA A 69 8.91 3.55 -10.97
CA ALA A 69 9.12 4.97 -10.70
C ALA A 69 8.87 5.30 -9.23
N PHE A 70 7.80 4.77 -8.63
CA PHE A 70 7.46 4.96 -7.22
C PHE A 70 8.60 4.60 -6.26
N MET A 71 9.32 3.52 -6.54
CA MET A 71 10.46 3.09 -5.72
C MET A 71 11.73 3.93 -5.94
N LYS A 72 11.83 4.63 -7.08
CA LYS A 72 12.98 5.47 -7.43
C LYS A 72 12.81 6.91 -7.00
N SER A 73 11.59 7.38 -6.79
CA SER A 73 11.35 8.70 -6.22
C SER A 73 12.07 8.78 -4.88
N GLU A 74 12.90 9.81 -4.67
CA GLU A 74 13.45 10.12 -3.34
C GLU A 74 12.35 10.79 -2.48
N PRO A 75 12.39 10.67 -1.14
CA PRO A 75 11.59 11.53 -0.29
C PRO A 75 12.14 12.95 -0.44
N SER A 76 11.37 13.84 -1.06
CA SER A 76 11.65 15.27 -1.16
C SER A 76 11.54 15.94 0.21
#